data_AF-A0A416E4M5-F1
#
_entry.id   AF-A0A416E4M5-F1
#
_cell.length_a   1.000
_cell.length_b   1.000
_cell.length_c   1.000
_cell.angle_alpha   90.00
_cell.angle_beta   90.00
_cell.angle_gamma   90.00
#
_symmetry.space_group_name_H-M   'P 1'
#
loop_
_entity.id
_entity.type
_entity.pdbx_description
1 polymer ?
#
loop_
_entity_poly.entity_id
_entity_poly.type
_entity_poly.pdbx_seq_one_letter_code
_entity_poly.pdbx_strand_id
1 'polypeptide(L)'
;MNNESGGKILSNRRYGKVLLGMFLVGIMMCFFYKDASAFGNLLKSSETSVYAGTIVNLRDFVDDTYIFDNYGENYSREEDKQLLSYQFNIANRDEECAALDSDGNLTTKKPGTVIVDIKFSYKNNLSIVPFTVNIMEPEKLNVSYGNTSSIEAASIYDKDNYTFISDKDSVSVNDTGDVTVQGFKSSTIYAKGRKGEKIAVADISVNTPSSVEDVVVRAVGTEPYTPEINDYTSLSNDVPVKWLSDDENVVKVTDGQLEAEGIGNTNVSAVITAKNGDVEKVEVPVTVTNPIMAKSKMVVAVGGKKALALNGTCANSAVKWKKSSSKKVSFTDDGKIFATKKGSDKITFSVDGKEISCNVEVTNPSLKYNNLITYKGGSRKIAINGTVDDSSMSFTSKNASMAAVTATGVIKAKKTGHVKVVAKVDGKKITANVEIASAKAYNAAKKEIAISKTKTRYSQARRMSAHYYDCSSIVWRTYKRYGVNFGVNSSWAPTAANMGYWCQKNNKVIYRTGVSSSKLLPGDIIFYSYQRNGRYKNISHVEMYVGNGKSVSASSSHNKVIHYAYKNRSVVMIARPTK
;
A
#
# COMPACT_ATOMS: atom_id res chain seq x y z
N MET A 1 5.16 -22.38 43.22
CA MET A 1 4.42 -21.66 44.27
C MET A 1 3.28 -20.96 43.54
N ASN A 2 2.10 -21.60 43.40
CA ASN A 2 0.99 -21.66 44.37
C ASN A 2 0.67 -20.24 44.90
N ASN A 3 -0.55 -19.70 44.85
CA ASN A 3 -1.87 -20.31 44.75
C ASN A 3 -2.91 -19.31 44.23
N GLU A 4 -4.04 -19.90 43.85
CA GLU A 4 -5.35 -19.36 43.46
C GLU A 4 -5.89 -18.16 44.29
N SER A 5 -6.70 -17.31 43.65
CA SER A 5 -8.15 -17.23 43.89
C SER A 5 -8.75 -15.92 43.32
N GLY A 6 -10.01 -15.99 42.90
CA GLY A 6 -10.88 -14.81 42.79
C GLY A 6 -11.33 -14.46 41.37
N GLY A 7 -12.40 -15.12 40.91
CA GLY A 7 -13.01 -14.84 39.61
C GLY A 7 -13.87 -13.57 39.54
N LYS A 8 -14.12 -13.12 38.31
CA LYS A 8 -15.44 -12.69 37.80
C LYS A 8 -15.31 -12.38 36.31
N ILE A 9 -15.69 -13.34 35.47
CA ILE A 9 -15.99 -13.11 34.06
C ILE A 9 -17.46 -12.75 34.00
N LEU A 10 -17.77 -11.48 33.71
CA LEU A 10 -19.13 -11.02 33.43
C LEU A 10 -19.55 -11.59 32.07
N SER A 11 -20.41 -12.60 32.11
CA SER A 11 -21.03 -13.22 30.94
C SER A 11 -21.95 -12.23 30.21
N ASN A 12 -21.83 -12.16 28.88
CA ASN A 12 -22.78 -11.50 27.96
C ASN A 12 -24.12 -12.28 27.90
N ARG A 13 -24.80 -12.42 29.04
CA ARG A 13 -26.20 -12.85 29.14
C ARG A 13 -27.11 -11.64 29.04
N ARG A 14 -27.30 -11.10 27.84
CA ARG A 14 -28.41 -10.16 27.54
C ARG A 14 -29.15 -10.42 26.23
N TYR A 15 -28.88 -11.55 25.57
CA TYR A 15 -29.66 -12.07 24.42
C TYR A 15 -30.18 -13.50 24.63
N GLY A 16 -30.25 -13.96 25.89
CA GLY A 16 -30.66 -15.32 26.26
C GLY A 16 -31.85 -15.39 27.23
N LYS A 17 -32.69 -14.35 27.27
CA LYS A 17 -33.90 -14.32 28.13
C LYS A 17 -35.20 -13.89 27.45
N VAL A 18 -35.19 -13.64 26.14
CA VAL A 18 -36.43 -13.50 25.34
C VAL A 18 -36.76 -14.78 24.58
N LEU A 19 -35.77 -15.68 24.38
CA LEU A 19 -35.98 -16.99 23.73
C LEU A 19 -36.40 -18.13 24.69
N LEU A 20 -36.51 -17.88 25.99
CA LEU A 20 -36.94 -18.90 26.99
C LEU A 20 -38.36 -18.66 27.54
N GLY A 21 -38.97 -17.51 27.22
CA GLY A 21 -40.40 -17.26 27.48
C GLY A 21 -41.32 -17.87 26.41
N MET A 22 -40.80 -18.10 25.20
CA MET A 22 -41.52 -18.70 24.07
C MET A 22 -41.51 -20.25 24.08
N PHE A 23 -40.96 -20.88 25.11
CA PHE A 23 -40.96 -22.34 25.27
C PHE A 23 -41.77 -22.83 26.49
N LEU A 24 -42.39 -21.91 27.24
CA LEU A 24 -43.15 -22.23 28.47
C LEU A 24 -44.64 -21.86 28.42
N VAL A 25 -45.15 -21.37 27.29
CA VAL A 25 -46.60 -21.19 27.04
C VAL A 25 -47.18 -22.33 26.18
N GLY A 26 -46.34 -23.28 25.75
CA GLY A 26 -46.75 -24.49 25.01
C GLY A 26 -47.27 -25.65 25.87
N ILE A 27 -47.42 -25.50 27.19
CA ILE A 27 -47.81 -26.62 28.11
C ILE A 27 -48.95 -26.23 29.08
N MET A 28 -49.75 -25.19 28.79
CA MET A 28 -50.91 -24.88 29.66
C MET A 28 -52.22 -24.59 28.90
N MET A 29 -52.45 -25.34 27.82
CA MET A 29 -53.78 -25.49 27.19
C MET A 29 -54.09 -26.97 26.90
N CYS A 30 -53.64 -27.87 27.77
CA CYS A 30 -54.06 -29.27 27.79
C CYS A 30 -55.16 -29.52 28.83
N PHE A 31 -56.28 -28.79 28.77
CA PHE A 31 -57.52 -29.27 29.38
C PHE A 31 -58.71 -28.89 28.50
N PHE A 32 -59.44 -29.92 28.05
CA PHE A 32 -60.51 -29.96 27.04
C PHE A 32 -60.09 -30.10 25.57
N TYR A 33 -59.30 -31.14 25.27
CA TYR A 33 -59.39 -31.82 23.98
C TYR A 33 -60.56 -32.81 24.02
N LYS A 34 -61.63 -32.52 23.29
CA LYS A 34 -62.52 -33.53 22.72
C LYS A 34 -62.88 -33.09 21.30
N ASP A 35 -62.57 -33.97 20.36
CA ASP A 35 -62.91 -33.99 18.93
C ASP A 35 -62.27 -32.90 18.03
N ALA A 36 -61.00 -33.12 17.66
CA ALA A 36 -60.51 -32.68 16.35
C ALA A 36 -61.15 -33.58 15.28
N SER A 37 -62.41 -33.31 14.96
CA SER A 37 -63.16 -33.97 13.89
C SER A 37 -63.00 -33.17 12.59
N ALA A 38 -62.53 -33.86 11.54
CA ALA A 38 -62.87 -33.72 10.12
C ALA A 38 -62.97 -32.35 9.38
N PHE A 39 -62.82 -31.17 10.01
CA PHE A 39 -63.38 -29.91 9.46
C PHE A 39 -62.40 -28.73 9.21
N GLY A 40 -61.10 -28.99 9.02
CA GLY A 40 -60.14 -27.97 8.56
C GLY A 40 -59.68 -26.93 9.60
N ASN A 41 -58.94 -25.91 9.16
CA ASN A 41 -58.43 -24.81 10.01
C ASN A 41 -59.38 -23.60 9.96
N LEU A 42 -59.64 -22.95 11.11
CA LEU A 42 -60.50 -21.75 11.16
C LEU A 42 -59.98 -20.58 10.32
N LEU A 43 -58.67 -20.47 10.12
CA LEU A 43 -58.04 -19.35 9.43
C LEU A 43 -57.31 -19.79 8.15
N LYS A 44 -57.42 -18.97 7.10
CA LYS A 44 -56.68 -19.10 5.83
C LYS A 44 -55.20 -18.77 6.01
N SER A 45 -54.87 -17.91 6.98
CA SER A 45 -53.50 -17.62 7.45
C SER A 45 -53.51 -17.29 8.94
N SER A 46 -52.37 -17.47 9.61
CA SER A 46 -52.21 -17.16 11.04
C SER A 46 -51.68 -15.75 11.31
N GLU A 47 -51.24 -15.04 10.26
CA GLU A 47 -50.68 -13.71 10.38
C GLU A 47 -50.86 -12.85 9.12
N THR A 48 -50.65 -11.55 9.28
CA THR A 48 -50.55 -10.56 8.20
C THR A 48 -49.59 -9.43 8.60
N SER A 49 -49.05 -8.73 7.60
CA SER A 49 -48.19 -7.56 7.78
C SER A 49 -48.79 -6.36 7.06
N VAL A 50 -48.94 -5.24 7.77
CA VAL A 50 -49.49 -3.99 7.25
C VAL A 50 -48.71 -2.80 7.82
N TYR A 51 -48.90 -1.61 7.27
CA TYR A 51 -48.32 -0.40 7.86
C TYR A 51 -49.29 0.27 8.85
N ALA A 52 -48.77 1.17 9.68
CA ALA A 52 -49.59 1.93 10.61
C ALA A 52 -50.59 2.85 9.88
N GLY A 53 -51.87 2.79 10.26
CA GLY A 53 -52.97 3.51 9.61
C GLY A 53 -53.89 2.61 8.75
N THR A 54 -53.51 1.35 8.55
CA THR A 54 -54.31 0.36 7.83
C THR A 54 -55.42 -0.20 8.70
N ILE A 55 -56.59 -0.40 8.10
CA ILE A 55 -57.69 -1.14 8.72
C ILE A 55 -57.64 -2.58 8.20
N VAL A 56 -57.42 -3.52 9.11
CA VAL A 56 -57.39 -4.96 8.81
C VAL A 56 -58.73 -5.55 9.22
N ASN A 57 -59.51 -6.03 8.26
CA ASN A 57 -60.73 -6.77 8.58
C ASN A 57 -60.38 -8.23 8.85
N LEU A 58 -60.45 -8.65 10.11
CA LEU A 58 -60.03 -9.99 10.54
C LEU A 58 -60.90 -11.10 9.94
N ARG A 59 -62.14 -10.78 9.51
CA ARG A 59 -63.01 -11.74 8.85
C ARG A 59 -62.46 -12.23 7.51
N ASP A 60 -61.66 -11.41 6.82
CA ASP A 60 -61.08 -11.77 5.52
C ASP A 60 -60.08 -12.93 5.63
N PHE A 61 -59.54 -13.17 6.83
CA PHE A 61 -58.62 -14.27 7.12
C PHE A 61 -59.30 -15.53 7.65
N VAL A 62 -60.61 -15.50 7.91
CA VAL A 62 -61.39 -16.67 8.33
C VAL A 62 -61.72 -17.54 7.11
N ASP A 63 -61.53 -18.85 7.23
CA ASP A 63 -61.83 -19.82 6.19
C ASP A 63 -63.35 -20.06 6.08
N ASP A 64 -63.93 -19.67 4.95
CA ASP A 64 -65.36 -19.82 4.70
C ASP A 64 -65.76 -21.30 4.64
N THR A 65 -64.85 -22.19 4.21
CA THR A 65 -65.08 -23.63 4.21
C THR A 65 -65.19 -24.17 5.63
N TYR A 66 -64.34 -23.70 6.54
CA TYR A 66 -64.42 -24.07 7.96
C TYR A 66 -65.78 -23.66 8.56
N ILE A 67 -66.26 -22.45 8.26
CA ILE A 67 -67.56 -21.99 8.79
C ILE A 67 -68.71 -22.81 8.19
N PHE A 68 -68.70 -23.06 6.88
CA PHE A 68 -69.71 -23.87 6.19
C PHE A 68 -69.79 -25.29 6.79
N ASP A 69 -68.64 -25.94 6.97
CA ASP A 69 -68.51 -27.28 7.51
C ASP A 69 -69.06 -27.41 8.95
N ASN A 70 -68.93 -26.34 9.74
CA ASN A 70 -69.36 -26.31 11.14
C ASN A 70 -70.77 -25.73 11.35
N TYR A 71 -71.32 -24.94 10.41
CA TYR A 71 -72.65 -24.33 10.49
C TYR A 71 -73.72 -25.12 9.72
N GLY A 72 -73.39 -25.66 8.53
CA GLY A 72 -74.27 -26.40 7.63
C GLY A 72 -74.67 -25.65 6.35
N GLU A 73 -75.42 -26.33 5.47
CA GLU A 73 -75.74 -25.89 4.08
C GLU A 73 -76.44 -24.53 3.93
N ASN A 74 -76.99 -23.96 5.01
CA ASN A 74 -77.66 -22.65 5.02
C ASN A 74 -76.70 -21.48 5.35
N TYR A 75 -75.39 -21.71 5.39
CA TYR A 75 -74.41 -20.68 5.69
C TYR A 75 -74.41 -19.54 4.67
N SER A 76 -74.52 -18.30 5.18
CA SER A 76 -74.26 -17.07 4.43
C SER A 76 -73.27 -16.20 5.21
N ARG A 77 -72.36 -15.55 4.49
CA ARG A 77 -71.40 -14.58 5.04
C ARG A 77 -72.09 -13.39 5.72
N GLU A 78 -73.35 -13.11 5.41
CA GLU A 78 -74.13 -12.05 6.08
C GLU A 78 -74.60 -12.44 7.50
N GLU A 79 -74.69 -13.74 7.79
CA GLU A 79 -75.20 -14.27 9.07
C GLU A 79 -74.08 -14.61 10.08
N ASP A 80 -72.82 -14.58 9.65
CA ASP A 80 -71.68 -15.03 10.45
C ASP A 80 -71.24 -14.08 11.57
N LYS A 81 -71.77 -12.86 11.59
CA LYS A 81 -71.52 -11.86 12.63
C LYS A 81 -71.90 -12.35 14.03
N GLN A 82 -72.86 -13.27 14.13
CA GLN A 82 -73.25 -13.88 15.41
C GLN A 82 -72.38 -15.07 15.79
N LEU A 83 -71.63 -15.62 14.83
CA LEU A 83 -70.79 -16.81 14.99
C LEU A 83 -69.35 -16.46 15.36
N LEU A 84 -68.89 -15.26 14.97
CA LEU A 84 -67.53 -14.78 15.18
C LEU A 84 -67.48 -13.68 16.23
N SER A 85 -66.46 -13.72 17.06
CA SER A 85 -66.13 -12.64 18.01
C SER A 85 -64.63 -12.43 18.06
N TYR A 86 -64.22 -11.18 18.26
CA TYR A 86 -62.83 -10.75 18.20
C TYR A 86 -62.44 -10.09 19.52
N GLN A 87 -61.30 -10.47 20.07
CA GLN A 87 -60.77 -9.83 21.27
C GLN A 87 -59.24 -9.81 21.21
N PHE A 88 -58.62 -8.75 21.72
CA PHE A 88 -57.17 -8.76 21.86
C PHE A 88 -56.73 -9.92 22.77
N ASN A 89 -55.74 -10.68 22.32
CA ASN A 89 -55.16 -11.77 23.08
C ASN A 89 -54.41 -11.21 24.30
N ILE A 90 -54.57 -11.86 25.46
CA ILE A 90 -53.97 -11.43 26.73
C ILE A 90 -52.44 -11.41 26.71
N ALA A 91 -51.81 -12.18 25.83
CA ALA A 91 -50.36 -12.24 25.67
C ALA A 91 -49.80 -10.98 24.97
N ASN A 92 -50.60 -10.30 24.13
CA ASN A 92 -50.15 -9.10 23.43
C ASN A 92 -51.32 -8.19 22.98
N ARG A 93 -51.83 -7.41 23.93
CA ARG A 93 -52.90 -6.41 23.78
C ARG A 93 -52.32 -5.00 23.75
N ASP A 94 -51.47 -4.70 22.78
CA ASP A 94 -50.93 -3.35 22.63
C ASP A 94 -51.97 -2.40 22.01
N GLU A 95 -52.77 -1.76 22.88
CA GLU A 95 -53.82 -0.80 22.49
C GLU A 95 -53.27 0.54 21.98
N GLU A 96 -51.98 0.81 22.20
CA GLU A 96 -51.29 1.93 21.56
C GLU A 96 -51.00 1.64 20.09
N CYS A 97 -50.72 0.36 19.77
CA CYS A 97 -50.45 -0.10 18.41
C CYS A 97 -51.71 -0.26 17.56
N ALA A 98 -52.85 -0.68 18.13
CA ALA A 98 -54.09 -0.85 17.37
C ALA A 98 -55.37 -0.65 18.20
N ALA A 99 -56.50 -0.43 17.52
CA ALA A 99 -57.85 -0.48 18.09
C ALA A 99 -58.69 -1.51 17.35
N LEU A 100 -59.48 -2.31 18.07
CA LEU A 100 -60.34 -3.36 17.52
C LEU A 100 -61.80 -3.02 17.80
N ASP A 101 -62.65 -3.06 16.78
CA ASP A 101 -64.11 -2.93 16.95
C ASP A 101 -64.81 -4.29 17.07
N SER A 102 -66.11 -4.26 17.40
CA SER A 102 -66.93 -5.47 17.55
C SER A 102 -67.19 -6.21 16.24
N ASP A 103 -67.02 -5.54 15.10
CA ASP A 103 -67.20 -6.13 13.76
C ASP A 103 -65.92 -6.82 13.25
N GLY A 104 -64.82 -6.74 14.01
CA GLY A 104 -63.55 -7.36 13.66
C GLY A 104 -62.64 -6.49 12.78
N ASN A 105 -62.90 -5.19 12.68
CA ASN A 105 -61.97 -4.26 12.04
C ASN A 105 -60.92 -3.81 13.05
N LEU A 106 -59.67 -4.11 12.75
CA LEU A 106 -58.50 -3.69 13.51
C LEU A 106 -57.86 -2.47 12.84
N THR A 107 -58.00 -1.29 13.45
CA THR A 107 -57.35 -0.05 13.02
C THR A 107 -55.94 0.04 13.61
N THR A 108 -54.90 -0.04 12.78
CA THR A 108 -53.50 0.09 13.23
C THR A 108 -53.11 1.56 13.41
N LYS A 109 -52.29 1.85 14.42
CA LYS A 109 -51.95 3.22 14.86
C LYS A 109 -50.44 3.47 14.92
N LYS A 110 -49.69 2.50 15.44
CA LYS A 110 -48.24 2.60 15.62
C LYS A 110 -47.56 1.28 15.22
N PRO A 111 -46.30 1.35 14.74
CA PRO A 111 -45.49 0.17 14.49
C PRO A 111 -45.36 -0.71 15.74
N GLY A 112 -45.40 -2.03 15.54
CA GLY A 112 -45.41 -3.02 16.61
C GLY A 112 -46.08 -4.31 16.16
N THR A 113 -46.44 -5.17 17.11
CA THR A 113 -47.16 -6.42 16.82
C THR A 113 -48.32 -6.53 17.79
N VAL A 114 -49.51 -6.85 17.28
CA VAL A 114 -50.69 -7.15 18.10
C VAL A 114 -51.21 -8.54 17.78
N ILE A 115 -51.77 -9.23 18.77
CA ILE A 115 -52.38 -10.55 18.57
C ILE A 115 -53.87 -10.42 18.91
N VAL A 116 -54.73 -10.88 18.00
CA VAL A 116 -56.18 -10.91 18.19
C VAL A 116 -56.65 -12.36 18.19
N ASP A 117 -57.38 -12.74 19.24
CA ASP A 117 -58.07 -14.01 19.27
C ASP A 117 -59.33 -13.92 18.41
N ILE A 118 -59.39 -14.76 17.38
CA ILE A 118 -60.59 -14.94 16.55
C ILE A 118 -61.34 -16.15 17.08
N LYS A 119 -62.54 -15.92 17.62
CA LYS A 119 -63.37 -16.96 18.23
C LYS A 119 -64.56 -17.28 17.34
N PHE A 120 -64.71 -18.54 16.96
CA PHE A 120 -65.91 -19.11 16.35
C PHE A 120 -66.72 -19.88 17.40
N SER A 121 -68.03 -19.67 17.46
CA SER A 121 -68.93 -20.34 18.40
C SER A 121 -70.28 -20.64 17.77
N TYR A 122 -70.62 -21.92 17.62
CA TYR A 122 -71.94 -22.36 17.16
C TYR A 122 -72.35 -23.69 17.80
N LYS A 123 -73.53 -23.73 18.43
CA LYS A 123 -74.00 -24.88 19.22
C LYS A 123 -72.94 -25.35 20.24
N ASN A 124 -72.39 -26.55 20.08
CA ASN A 124 -71.36 -27.12 20.95
C ASN A 124 -69.93 -27.00 20.37
N ASN A 125 -69.78 -26.36 19.20
CA ASN A 125 -68.48 -26.17 18.55
C ASN A 125 -67.90 -24.81 18.92
N LEU A 126 -66.70 -24.82 19.50
CA LEU A 126 -65.94 -23.64 19.90
C LEU A 126 -64.52 -23.75 19.38
N SER A 127 -64.03 -22.71 18.71
CA SER A 127 -62.62 -22.59 18.32
C SER A 127 -62.13 -21.18 18.56
N ILE A 128 -60.93 -21.04 19.13
CA ILE A 128 -60.28 -19.77 19.41
C ILE A 128 -58.87 -19.90 18.84
N VAL A 129 -58.56 -19.09 17.83
CA VAL A 129 -57.25 -19.12 17.17
C VAL A 129 -56.62 -17.73 17.22
N PRO A 130 -55.37 -17.60 17.72
CA PRO A 130 -54.67 -16.32 17.71
C PRO A 130 -54.25 -15.95 16.29
N PHE A 131 -54.50 -14.71 15.90
CA PHE A 131 -54.07 -14.13 14.63
C PHE A 131 -53.10 -12.97 14.90
N THR A 132 -51.94 -13.00 14.26
CA THR A 132 -50.87 -12.01 14.48
C THR A 132 -50.91 -10.91 13.43
N VAL A 133 -50.95 -9.65 13.84
CA VAL A 133 -50.83 -8.50 12.94
C VAL A 133 -49.53 -7.78 13.22
N ASN A 134 -48.62 -7.82 12.25
CA ASN A 134 -47.35 -7.10 12.28
C ASN A 134 -47.56 -5.71 11.65
N ILE A 135 -47.35 -4.66 12.44
CA ILE A 135 -47.51 -3.28 12.01
C ILE A 135 -46.11 -2.71 11.74
N MET A 136 -45.81 -2.50 10.46
CA MET A 136 -44.49 -2.12 9.97
C MET A 136 -44.23 -0.62 10.14
N GLU A 137 -42.97 -0.26 10.38
CA GLU A 137 -42.48 1.10 10.16
C GLU A 137 -42.39 1.38 8.66
N PRO A 138 -42.54 2.65 8.22
CA PRO A 138 -42.21 3.03 6.85
C PRO A 138 -40.77 2.61 6.48
N GLU A 139 -40.62 2.01 5.31
CA GLU A 139 -39.33 1.60 4.75
C GLU A 139 -38.41 2.82 4.56
N LYS A 140 -37.11 2.71 4.83
CA LYS A 140 -36.16 3.82 4.65
C LYS A 140 -35.22 3.53 3.50
N LEU A 141 -35.27 4.35 2.45
CA LEU A 141 -34.44 4.21 1.26
C LEU A 141 -33.59 5.47 1.04
N ASN A 142 -32.31 5.28 0.67
CA ASN A 142 -31.45 6.37 0.18
C ASN A 142 -31.31 6.23 -1.33
N VAL A 143 -31.75 7.23 -2.09
CA VAL A 143 -31.78 7.15 -3.55
C VAL A 143 -31.22 8.45 -4.14
N SER A 144 -30.30 8.32 -5.09
CA SER A 144 -29.69 9.46 -5.78
C SER A 144 -30.55 9.92 -6.96
N TYR A 145 -30.38 11.18 -7.38
CA TYR A 145 -31.16 11.73 -8.49
C TYR A 145 -31.02 10.90 -9.77
N GLY A 146 -32.15 10.66 -10.44
CA GLY A 146 -32.24 9.90 -11.67
C GLY A 146 -32.25 8.39 -11.51
N ASN A 147 -32.07 7.87 -10.29
CA ASN A 147 -32.15 6.45 -10.01
C ASN A 147 -33.55 6.03 -9.54
N THR A 148 -33.84 4.74 -9.70
CA THR A 148 -35.11 4.11 -9.31
C THR A 148 -34.87 3.03 -8.25
N SER A 149 -35.81 2.84 -7.33
CA SER A 149 -35.83 1.75 -6.35
C SER A 149 -37.26 1.29 -6.12
N SER A 150 -37.48 0.02 -5.76
CA SER A 150 -38.82 -0.52 -5.48
C SER A 150 -39.09 -0.53 -3.98
N ILE A 151 -40.29 -0.14 -3.56
CA ILE A 151 -40.71 -0.20 -2.15
C ILE A 151 -41.36 -1.55 -1.81
N GLU A 152 -41.13 -2.05 -0.59
CA GLU A 152 -41.69 -3.32 -0.11
C GLU A 152 -43.23 -3.30 -0.07
N ALA A 153 -43.81 -2.12 0.13
CA ALA A 153 -45.25 -1.91 0.23
C ALA A 153 -46.03 -2.33 -1.02
N ALA A 154 -45.39 -2.41 -2.20
CA ALA A 154 -46.01 -2.91 -3.43
C ALA A 154 -46.44 -4.37 -3.35
N SER A 155 -45.83 -5.16 -2.45
CA SER A 155 -46.21 -6.55 -2.21
C SER A 155 -47.33 -6.70 -1.17
N ILE A 156 -47.61 -5.65 -0.39
CA ILE A 156 -48.57 -5.65 0.72
C ILE A 156 -49.91 -5.06 0.29
N TYR A 157 -49.89 -3.99 -0.51
CA TYR A 157 -51.09 -3.32 -0.99
C TYR A 157 -51.36 -3.67 -2.44
N ASP A 158 -52.56 -4.20 -2.72
CA ASP A 158 -52.96 -4.50 -4.08
C ASP A 158 -53.33 -3.22 -4.86
N LYS A 159 -53.01 -3.24 -6.16
CA LYS A 159 -53.27 -2.13 -7.08
C LYS A 159 -54.76 -1.84 -7.32
N ASP A 160 -55.64 -2.77 -7.00
CA ASP A 160 -57.08 -2.57 -7.22
C ASP A 160 -57.64 -1.67 -6.11
N ASN A 161 -57.09 -1.75 -4.89
CA ASN A 161 -57.55 -0.99 -3.73
C ASN A 161 -56.69 0.21 -3.38
N TYR A 162 -55.41 0.23 -3.77
CA TYR A 162 -54.46 1.28 -3.41
C TYR A 162 -53.69 1.82 -4.61
N THR A 163 -53.39 3.12 -4.55
CA THR A 163 -52.40 3.76 -5.42
C THR A 163 -51.27 4.35 -4.58
N PHE A 164 -50.05 4.39 -5.12
CA PHE A 164 -48.94 5.03 -4.42
C PHE A 164 -48.83 6.50 -4.82
N ILE A 165 -48.62 7.36 -3.83
CA ILE A 165 -48.38 8.78 -4.04
C ILE A 165 -47.20 9.24 -3.21
N SER A 166 -46.48 10.24 -3.69
CA SER A 166 -45.44 10.94 -2.94
C SER A 166 -45.99 12.26 -2.40
N ASP A 167 -45.49 12.70 -1.24
CA ASP A 167 -45.82 14.03 -0.68
C ASP A 167 -45.11 15.19 -1.35
N LYS A 168 -44.04 14.94 -2.12
CA LYS A 168 -43.25 15.96 -2.82
C LYS A 168 -42.94 15.51 -4.22
N ASP A 169 -43.05 16.42 -5.18
CA ASP A 169 -42.74 16.14 -6.58
C ASP A 169 -41.28 15.74 -6.86
N SER A 170 -40.38 15.86 -5.87
CA SER A 170 -39.00 15.35 -5.93
C SER A 170 -38.90 13.85 -6.09
N VAL A 171 -39.94 13.09 -5.75
CA VAL A 171 -39.99 11.64 -5.95
C VAL A 171 -41.28 11.28 -6.68
N SER A 172 -41.16 10.65 -7.84
CA SER A 172 -42.32 10.03 -8.50
C SER A 172 -42.42 8.56 -8.08
N VAL A 173 -43.63 8.04 -7.92
CA VAL A 173 -43.88 6.62 -7.67
C VAL A 173 -44.94 6.13 -8.65
N ASN A 174 -44.75 4.93 -9.19
CA ASN A 174 -45.72 4.28 -10.09
C ASN A 174 -46.58 3.25 -9.33
N ASP A 175 -47.54 2.64 -10.03
CA ASP A 175 -48.45 1.65 -9.44
C ASP A 175 -47.77 0.31 -9.07
N THR A 176 -46.54 0.06 -9.53
CA THR A 176 -45.73 -1.11 -9.12
C THR A 176 -44.85 -0.82 -7.91
N GLY A 177 -44.90 0.40 -7.37
CA GLY A 177 -44.11 0.83 -6.21
C GLY A 177 -42.66 1.18 -6.54
N ASP A 178 -42.34 1.41 -7.81
CA ASP A 178 -41.02 1.92 -8.20
C ASP A 178 -40.98 3.43 -7.98
N VAL A 179 -40.11 3.87 -7.08
CA VAL A 179 -39.83 5.26 -6.78
C VAL A 179 -38.65 5.75 -7.61
N THR A 180 -38.82 6.86 -8.32
CA THR A 180 -37.75 7.53 -9.08
C THR A 180 -37.52 8.92 -8.52
N VAL A 181 -36.27 9.24 -8.18
CA VAL A 181 -35.90 10.57 -7.69
C VAL A 181 -35.71 11.52 -8.86
N GLN A 182 -36.44 12.63 -8.84
CA GLN A 182 -36.51 13.64 -9.89
C GLN A 182 -36.47 15.09 -9.34
N GLY A 183 -36.10 15.24 -8.07
CA GLY A 183 -35.84 16.49 -7.36
C GLY A 183 -34.86 16.27 -6.21
N PHE A 184 -34.55 17.31 -5.44
CA PHE A 184 -33.49 17.26 -4.42
C PHE A 184 -34.01 17.22 -2.97
N LYS A 185 -35.33 17.15 -2.77
CA LYS A 185 -35.92 17.06 -1.43
C LYS A 185 -36.35 15.62 -1.12
N SER A 186 -36.01 15.18 0.09
CA SER A 186 -36.47 13.89 0.63
C SER A 186 -38.00 13.88 0.77
N SER A 187 -38.64 12.74 0.55
CA SER A 187 -40.10 12.61 0.44
C SER A 187 -40.62 11.34 1.13
N THR A 188 -41.84 11.41 1.66
CA THR A 188 -42.56 10.22 2.16
C THR A 188 -43.53 9.72 1.10
N ILE A 189 -43.55 8.41 0.89
CA ILE A 189 -44.48 7.69 0.02
C ILE A 189 -45.65 7.17 0.85
N TYR A 190 -46.85 7.32 0.29
CA TYR A 190 -48.09 6.88 0.90
C TYR A 190 -48.81 5.89 -0.02
N ALA A 191 -49.34 4.81 0.56
CA ALA A 191 -50.41 4.05 -0.04
C ALA A 191 -51.73 4.78 0.20
N LYS A 192 -52.40 5.18 -0.87
CA LYS A 192 -53.68 5.88 -0.84
C LYS A 192 -54.81 4.91 -1.19
N GLY A 193 -55.67 4.61 -0.23
CA GLY A 193 -56.82 3.74 -0.46
C GLY A 193 -58.00 4.46 -1.13
N ARG A 194 -59.01 3.69 -1.57
CA ARG A 194 -60.19 4.20 -2.31
C ARG A 194 -61.00 5.23 -1.53
N LYS A 195 -60.97 5.22 -0.19
CA LYS A 195 -61.69 6.17 0.66
C LYS A 195 -60.86 7.43 0.98
N GLY A 196 -59.66 7.54 0.41
CA GLY A 196 -58.78 8.71 0.52
C GLY A 196 -57.82 8.66 1.72
N GLU A 197 -57.83 7.58 2.50
CA GLU A 197 -56.84 7.30 3.54
C GLU A 197 -55.43 7.30 2.97
N LYS A 198 -54.47 7.83 3.72
CA LYS A 198 -53.05 7.88 3.35
C LYS A 198 -52.24 7.16 4.42
N ILE A 199 -51.66 6.02 4.05
CA ILE A 199 -50.82 5.21 4.93
C ILE A 199 -49.37 5.45 4.53
N ALA A 200 -48.54 5.96 5.45
CA ALA A 200 -47.12 6.15 5.16
C ALA A 200 -46.42 4.79 5.05
N VAL A 201 -45.75 4.55 3.93
CA VAL A 201 -45.16 3.24 3.61
C VAL A 201 -43.66 3.27 3.37
N ALA A 202 -43.11 4.41 2.93
CA ALA A 202 -41.66 4.58 2.79
C ALA A 202 -41.23 6.03 2.98
N ASP A 203 -40.05 6.25 3.55
CA ASP A 203 -39.34 7.51 3.62
C ASP A 203 -38.11 7.46 2.68
N ILE A 204 -38.15 8.27 1.63
CA ILE A 204 -37.10 8.37 0.62
C ILE A 204 -36.19 9.54 0.97
N SER A 205 -34.97 9.22 1.40
CA SER A 205 -33.89 10.17 1.60
C SER A 205 -33.15 10.38 0.27
N VAL A 206 -33.16 11.61 -0.23
CA VAL A 206 -32.50 11.95 -1.50
C VAL A 206 -31.05 12.33 -1.23
N ASN A 207 -30.11 11.64 -1.88
CA ASN A 207 -28.68 11.98 -1.81
C ASN A 207 -28.43 13.31 -2.54
N THR A 208 -27.72 14.23 -1.88
CA THR A 208 -27.34 15.51 -2.48
C THR A 208 -26.15 15.33 -3.42
N PRO A 209 -26.22 15.79 -4.69
CA PRO A 209 -25.09 15.78 -5.61
C PRO A 209 -23.84 16.43 -5.02
N SER A 210 -22.68 15.85 -5.30
CA SER A 210 -21.38 16.31 -4.78
C SER A 210 -20.25 16.07 -5.77
N SER A 211 -19.12 16.74 -5.61
CA SER A 211 -17.95 16.50 -6.47
C SER A 211 -17.28 15.17 -6.10
N VAL A 212 -16.83 14.41 -7.11
CA VAL A 212 -16.04 13.19 -6.87
C VAL A 212 -14.63 13.53 -6.37
N GLU A 213 -14.08 14.65 -6.87
CA GLU A 213 -12.73 15.10 -6.58
C GLU A 213 -12.76 16.27 -5.59
N ASP A 214 -11.89 16.23 -4.58
CA ASP A 214 -11.70 17.35 -3.63
C ASP A 214 -11.11 18.60 -4.32
N VAL A 215 -10.30 18.37 -5.36
CA VAL A 215 -9.69 19.40 -6.19
C VAL A 215 -9.33 18.81 -7.54
N VAL A 216 -9.66 19.54 -8.59
CA VAL A 216 -9.25 19.20 -9.94
C VAL A 216 -7.95 19.93 -10.26
N VAL A 217 -6.96 19.23 -10.84
CA VAL A 217 -5.71 19.85 -11.29
C VAL A 217 -5.55 19.68 -12.79
N ARG A 218 -5.39 20.79 -13.52
CA ARG A 218 -5.28 20.81 -14.98
C ARG A 218 -4.17 21.73 -15.46
N ALA A 219 -3.45 21.30 -16.48
CA ALA A 219 -2.45 22.14 -17.12
C ALA A 219 -3.09 23.03 -18.19
N VAL A 220 -2.55 24.25 -18.35
CA VAL A 220 -2.92 25.17 -19.43
C VAL A 220 -2.74 24.51 -20.80
N GLY A 221 -3.74 24.69 -21.67
CA GLY A 221 -3.76 24.16 -23.05
C GLY A 221 -4.02 22.66 -23.13
N THR A 222 -4.68 22.09 -22.12
CA THR A 222 -5.24 20.72 -22.19
C THR A 222 -6.65 20.75 -22.78
N GLU A 223 -7.11 19.61 -23.32
CA GLU A 223 -8.46 19.48 -23.87
C GLU A 223 -9.55 19.90 -22.86
N PRO A 224 -10.65 20.54 -23.29
CA PRO A 224 -11.71 20.93 -22.37
C PRO A 224 -12.30 19.71 -21.63
N TYR A 225 -12.88 19.93 -20.45
CA TYR A 225 -13.41 18.85 -19.62
C TYR A 225 -14.55 19.29 -18.71
N THR A 226 -15.23 18.31 -18.11
CA THR A 226 -16.20 18.54 -17.04
C THR A 226 -15.85 17.62 -15.85
N PRO A 227 -15.82 18.14 -14.62
CA PRO A 227 -15.68 17.31 -13.42
C PRO A 227 -16.85 16.33 -13.30
N GLU A 228 -16.56 15.14 -12.77
CA GLU A 228 -17.58 14.15 -12.46
C GLU A 228 -18.36 14.56 -11.19
N ILE A 229 -19.68 14.35 -11.24
CA ILE A 229 -20.59 14.65 -10.13
C ILE A 229 -21.13 13.33 -9.59
N ASN A 230 -20.88 13.08 -8.31
CA ASN A 230 -21.43 11.95 -7.59
C ASN A 230 -22.92 12.17 -7.26
N ASP A 231 -23.67 11.07 -7.07
CA ASP A 231 -25.10 11.08 -6.72
C ASP A 231 -26.02 11.78 -7.73
N TYR A 232 -25.64 11.76 -9.01
CA TYR A 232 -26.42 12.36 -10.09
C TYR A 232 -26.36 11.52 -11.37
N THR A 233 -27.53 11.14 -11.88
CA THR A 233 -27.73 10.56 -13.21
C THR A 233 -28.76 11.39 -13.95
N SER A 234 -28.45 11.89 -15.14
CA SER A 234 -29.41 12.69 -15.93
C SER A 234 -30.61 11.84 -16.36
N LEU A 235 -31.83 12.35 -16.15
CA LEU A 235 -33.04 11.78 -16.70
C LEU A 235 -33.28 12.25 -18.15
N SER A 236 -34.18 11.57 -18.86
CA SER A 236 -34.57 11.96 -20.21
C SER A 236 -35.23 13.35 -20.22
N ASN A 237 -34.76 14.23 -21.11
CA ASN A 237 -35.20 15.63 -21.26
C ASN A 237 -34.81 16.57 -20.11
N ASP A 238 -33.87 16.16 -19.26
CA ASP A 238 -33.27 17.07 -18.28
C ASP A 238 -32.53 18.22 -18.97
N VAL A 239 -32.54 19.38 -18.31
CA VAL A 239 -31.70 20.51 -18.72
C VAL A 239 -30.23 20.10 -18.51
N PRO A 240 -29.35 20.28 -19.51
CA PRO A 240 -27.94 19.99 -19.34
C PRO A 240 -27.33 20.77 -18.17
N VAL A 241 -26.42 20.14 -17.44
CA VAL A 241 -25.71 20.78 -16.31
C VAL A 241 -25.02 22.06 -16.79
N LYS A 242 -25.29 23.17 -16.11
CA LYS A 242 -24.69 24.47 -16.43
C LYS A 242 -23.44 24.69 -15.58
N TRP A 243 -22.30 24.80 -16.24
CA TRP A 243 -21.04 25.13 -15.57
C TRP A 243 -20.84 26.65 -15.46
N LEU A 244 -20.30 27.09 -14.33
CA LEU A 244 -19.88 28.46 -14.04
C LEU A 244 -18.44 28.46 -13.54
N SER A 245 -17.69 29.51 -13.82
CA SER A 245 -16.37 29.76 -13.24
C SER A 245 -16.36 31.05 -12.43
N ASP A 246 -15.73 31.02 -11.26
CA ASP A 246 -15.51 32.22 -10.45
C ASP A 246 -14.42 33.13 -11.05
N ASP A 247 -13.52 32.58 -11.88
CA ASP A 247 -12.48 33.32 -12.59
C ASP A 247 -12.22 32.72 -13.98
N GLU A 248 -12.86 33.32 -14.98
CA GLU A 248 -12.72 32.95 -16.40
C GLU A 248 -11.32 33.20 -16.97
N ASN A 249 -10.44 33.93 -16.29
CA ASN A 249 -9.03 34.05 -16.70
C ASN A 249 -8.22 32.81 -16.30
N VAL A 250 -8.70 32.01 -15.34
CA VAL A 250 -8.04 30.78 -14.87
C VAL A 250 -8.71 29.57 -15.53
N VAL A 251 -10.02 29.43 -15.37
CA VAL A 251 -10.82 28.38 -16.02
C VAL A 251 -11.95 29.03 -16.78
N LYS A 252 -11.97 28.84 -18.10
CA LYS A 252 -13.00 29.42 -18.97
C LYS A 252 -14.10 28.42 -19.29
N VAL A 253 -15.35 28.85 -19.34
CA VAL A 253 -16.47 27.98 -19.74
C VAL A 253 -16.86 28.24 -21.20
N THR A 254 -16.61 27.26 -22.07
CA THR A 254 -16.95 27.31 -23.50
C THR A 254 -17.80 26.08 -23.83
N ASP A 255 -18.99 26.28 -24.42
CA ASP A 255 -19.93 25.21 -24.83
C ASP A 255 -20.22 24.16 -23.74
N GLY A 256 -20.32 24.61 -22.48
CA GLY A 256 -20.62 23.74 -21.33
C GLY A 256 -19.42 22.91 -20.85
N GLN A 257 -18.21 23.16 -21.37
CA GLN A 257 -16.97 22.52 -20.95
C GLN A 257 -16.00 23.54 -20.36
N LEU A 258 -15.12 23.06 -19.48
CA LEU A 258 -14.12 23.87 -18.78
C LEU A 258 -12.78 23.81 -19.51
N GLU A 259 -12.24 24.98 -19.85
CA GLU A 259 -10.96 25.19 -20.51
C GLU A 259 -9.95 25.76 -19.52
N ALA A 260 -8.78 25.13 -19.38
CA ALA A 260 -7.71 25.63 -18.50
C ALA A 260 -6.89 26.71 -19.24
N GLU A 261 -7.12 27.98 -18.90
CA GLU A 261 -6.60 29.14 -19.63
C GLU A 261 -5.39 29.80 -18.94
N GLY A 262 -5.51 30.10 -17.65
CA GLY A 262 -4.51 30.84 -16.89
C GLY A 262 -4.04 30.11 -15.64
N ILE A 263 -2.76 30.26 -15.29
CA ILE A 263 -2.19 29.64 -14.08
C ILE A 263 -2.81 30.30 -12.85
N GLY A 264 -3.41 29.52 -11.97
CA GLY A 264 -4.07 30.03 -10.77
C GLY A 264 -4.94 28.99 -10.08
N ASN A 265 -5.60 29.43 -9.02
CA ASN A 265 -6.63 28.64 -8.34
C ASN A 265 -7.96 29.38 -8.49
N THR A 266 -9.03 28.66 -8.79
CA THR A 266 -10.39 29.18 -8.83
C THR A 266 -11.36 28.09 -8.40
N ASN A 267 -12.65 28.42 -8.25
CA ASN A 267 -13.70 27.42 -8.14
C ASN A 267 -14.54 27.43 -9.42
N VAL A 268 -15.03 26.25 -9.77
CA VAL A 268 -16.09 26.09 -10.76
C VAL A 268 -17.31 25.51 -10.09
N SER A 269 -18.48 25.76 -10.66
CA SER A 269 -19.74 25.29 -10.10
C SER A 269 -20.58 24.59 -11.16
N ALA A 270 -21.01 23.36 -10.86
CA ALA A 270 -22.08 22.71 -11.60
C ALA A 270 -23.42 23.15 -11.01
N VAL A 271 -24.23 23.83 -11.81
CA VAL A 271 -25.61 24.16 -11.48
C VAL A 271 -26.50 23.12 -12.14
N ILE A 272 -27.14 22.29 -11.32
CA ILE A 272 -28.03 21.23 -11.74
C ILE A 272 -29.46 21.68 -11.49
N THR A 273 -30.27 21.71 -12.54
CA THR A 273 -31.71 21.93 -12.43
C THR A 273 -32.42 20.60 -12.58
N ALA A 274 -32.98 20.10 -11.47
CA ALA A 274 -33.77 18.90 -11.44
C ALA A 274 -35.06 19.04 -12.26
N LYS A 275 -35.65 17.91 -12.65
CA LYS A 275 -36.91 17.85 -13.40
C LYS A 275 -38.09 18.53 -12.69
N ASN A 276 -38.16 18.50 -11.36
CA ASN A 276 -39.18 19.22 -10.58
C ASN A 276 -38.87 20.73 -10.41
N GLY A 277 -37.76 21.22 -10.97
CA GLY A 277 -37.33 22.61 -10.87
C GLY A 277 -36.47 22.95 -9.65
N ASP A 278 -36.18 21.99 -8.76
CA ASP A 278 -35.18 22.20 -7.71
C ASP A 278 -33.80 22.47 -8.35
N VAL A 279 -33.01 23.32 -7.71
CA VAL A 279 -31.67 23.68 -8.18
C VAL A 279 -30.64 23.36 -7.11
N GLU A 280 -29.60 22.62 -7.48
CA GLU A 280 -28.45 22.32 -6.63
C GLU A 280 -27.17 22.87 -7.26
N LYS A 281 -26.26 23.40 -6.42
CA LYS A 281 -24.98 23.96 -6.86
C LYS A 281 -23.82 23.18 -6.23
N VAL A 282 -23.09 22.44 -7.05
CA VAL A 282 -21.90 21.69 -6.64
C VAL A 282 -20.65 22.51 -6.94
N GLU A 283 -19.93 22.96 -5.91
CA GLU A 283 -18.67 23.70 -6.05
C GLU A 283 -17.48 22.75 -6.12
N VAL A 284 -16.57 22.99 -7.07
CA VAL A 284 -15.37 22.18 -7.31
C VAL A 284 -14.14 23.10 -7.36
N PRO A 285 -13.19 22.98 -6.42
CA PRO A 285 -11.93 23.70 -6.50
C PRO A 285 -11.11 23.23 -7.71
N VAL A 286 -10.55 24.18 -8.46
CA VAL A 286 -9.69 23.90 -9.62
C VAL A 286 -8.35 24.63 -9.48
N THR A 287 -7.25 23.90 -9.67
CA THR A 287 -5.91 24.45 -9.78
C THR A 287 -5.40 24.29 -11.20
N VAL A 288 -5.09 25.40 -11.86
CA VAL A 288 -4.52 25.42 -13.20
C VAL A 288 -3.00 25.59 -13.14
N THR A 289 -2.26 24.66 -13.74
CA THR A 289 -0.80 24.55 -13.72
C THR A 289 -0.19 24.77 -15.10
N ASN A 290 1.14 24.88 -15.19
CA ASN A 290 1.84 24.85 -16.48
C ASN A 290 3.11 23.99 -16.35
N PRO A 291 2.94 22.66 -16.29
CA PRO A 291 4.04 21.76 -16.05
C PRO A 291 5.00 21.76 -17.24
N ILE A 292 6.28 21.91 -16.95
CA ILE A 292 7.37 21.87 -17.92
C ILE A 292 8.56 21.09 -17.37
N MET A 293 9.33 20.47 -18.26
CA MET A 293 10.61 19.88 -17.87
C MET A 293 11.64 20.97 -17.60
N ALA A 294 12.27 20.93 -16.42
CA ALA A 294 13.36 21.85 -16.08
C ALA A 294 14.55 21.73 -17.05
N LYS A 295 14.73 20.56 -17.68
CA LYS A 295 15.70 20.31 -18.75
C LYS A 295 15.11 19.37 -19.80
N SER A 296 15.32 19.68 -21.07
CA SER A 296 14.90 18.85 -22.20
C SER A 296 15.61 17.49 -22.29
N LYS A 297 16.75 17.36 -21.61
CA LYS A 297 17.58 16.16 -21.55
C LYS A 297 17.84 15.71 -20.12
N MET A 298 17.70 14.42 -19.87
CA MET A 298 18.04 13.76 -18.61
C MET A 298 19.10 12.69 -18.83
N VAL A 299 20.03 12.56 -17.87
CA VAL A 299 21.01 11.46 -17.84
C VAL A 299 20.74 10.55 -16.65
N VAL A 300 20.69 9.24 -16.91
CA VAL A 300 20.48 8.19 -15.89
C VAL A 300 21.33 6.96 -16.22
N ALA A 301 21.90 6.30 -15.21
CA ALA A 301 22.70 5.09 -15.39
C ALA A 301 21.84 3.83 -15.48
N VAL A 302 22.31 2.79 -16.17
CA VAL A 302 21.73 1.43 -16.12
C VAL A 302 21.68 0.93 -14.66
N GLY A 303 20.47 0.60 -14.21
CA GLY A 303 20.15 0.23 -12.83
C GLY A 303 19.99 1.42 -11.87
N GLY A 304 20.10 2.65 -12.38
CA GLY A 304 19.88 3.89 -11.63
C GLY A 304 18.40 4.30 -11.63
N LYS A 305 18.01 5.03 -10.57
CA LYS A 305 16.70 5.67 -10.45
C LYS A 305 16.86 7.18 -10.38
N LYS A 306 16.02 7.93 -11.10
CA LYS A 306 16.04 9.40 -11.10
C LYS A 306 14.62 9.97 -11.18
N ALA A 307 14.31 10.94 -10.33
CA ALA A 307 13.05 11.67 -10.41
C ALA A 307 13.03 12.59 -11.64
N LEU A 308 11.84 12.83 -12.18
CA LEU A 308 11.63 13.90 -13.15
C LEU A 308 11.84 15.25 -12.45
N ALA A 309 12.52 16.18 -13.14
CA ALA A 309 12.67 17.55 -12.66
C ALA A 309 11.64 18.40 -13.39
N LEU A 310 10.47 18.57 -12.78
CA LEU A 310 9.35 19.34 -13.30
C LEU A 310 9.27 20.70 -12.59
N ASN A 311 8.95 21.74 -13.35
CA ASN A 311 8.57 23.06 -12.84
C ASN A 311 7.11 23.34 -13.22
N GLY A 312 6.48 24.31 -12.55
CA GLY A 312 5.11 24.73 -12.88
C GLY A 312 4.03 23.71 -12.48
N THR A 313 4.31 22.87 -11.49
CA THR A 313 3.39 21.90 -10.86
C THR A 313 2.93 22.40 -9.49
N CYS A 314 1.88 21.81 -8.94
CA CYS A 314 1.42 22.02 -7.56
C CYS A 314 1.54 20.73 -6.73
N ALA A 315 1.16 20.78 -5.44
CA ALA A 315 1.23 19.64 -4.54
C ALA A 315 0.34 18.46 -4.97
N ASN A 316 -0.78 18.76 -5.64
CA ASN A 316 -1.75 17.77 -6.13
C ASN A 316 -1.50 17.38 -7.60
N SER A 317 -0.42 17.85 -8.21
CA SER A 317 -0.11 17.51 -9.60
C SER A 317 0.14 16.01 -9.75
N ALA A 318 -0.50 15.42 -10.76
CA ALA A 318 -0.44 13.99 -11.02
C ALA A 318 0.38 13.69 -12.28
N VAL A 319 1.37 12.80 -12.15
CA VAL A 319 2.20 12.35 -13.28
C VAL A 319 1.78 10.95 -13.73
N LYS A 320 1.29 10.83 -14.97
CA LYS A 320 0.87 9.57 -15.59
C LYS A 320 1.86 9.15 -16.68
N TRP A 321 2.54 8.02 -16.51
CA TRP A 321 3.44 7.47 -17.52
C TRP A 321 2.68 7.07 -18.79
N LYS A 322 3.22 7.41 -19.97
CA LYS A 322 2.64 6.99 -21.26
C LYS A 322 3.54 6.01 -22.00
N LYS A 323 4.75 6.44 -22.41
CA LYS A 323 5.60 5.62 -23.30
C LYS A 323 7.09 5.89 -23.17
N SER A 324 7.86 4.86 -23.52
CA SER A 324 9.29 4.91 -23.86
C SER A 324 9.44 4.41 -25.29
N SER A 325 10.08 5.20 -26.16
CA SER A 325 10.20 4.87 -27.58
C SER A 325 11.08 3.65 -27.85
N SER A 326 12.14 3.43 -27.06
CA SER A 326 13.11 2.35 -27.28
C SER A 326 13.17 1.32 -26.16
N LYS A 327 12.24 1.39 -25.19
CA LYS A 327 12.10 0.46 -24.05
C LYS A 327 13.38 0.32 -23.20
N LYS A 328 14.20 1.37 -23.13
CA LYS A 328 15.44 1.41 -22.33
C LYS A 328 15.23 1.97 -20.93
N VAL A 329 14.03 2.48 -20.71
CA VAL A 329 13.61 3.17 -19.50
C VAL A 329 12.21 2.69 -19.13
N SER A 330 11.95 2.53 -17.83
CA SER A 330 10.64 2.28 -17.27
C SER A 330 10.30 3.31 -16.18
N PHE A 331 9.03 3.39 -15.84
CA PHE A 331 8.55 4.13 -14.68
C PHE A 331 8.45 3.19 -13.49
N THR A 332 8.83 3.65 -12.31
CA THR A 332 8.65 2.93 -11.05
C THR A 332 7.41 3.42 -10.33
N ASP A 333 6.85 2.59 -9.45
CA ASP A 333 5.65 2.91 -8.66
C ASP A 333 5.82 4.19 -7.82
N ASP A 334 7.06 4.52 -7.42
CA ASP A 334 7.40 5.76 -6.71
C ASP A 334 7.63 6.98 -7.63
N GLY A 335 7.13 6.93 -8.87
CA GLY A 335 7.12 8.05 -9.80
C GLY A 335 8.49 8.40 -10.40
N LYS A 336 9.45 7.45 -10.41
CA LYS A 336 10.82 7.69 -10.91
C LYS A 336 11.11 6.95 -12.20
N ILE A 337 12.05 7.50 -12.95
CA ILE A 337 12.64 6.88 -14.13
C ILE A 337 13.67 5.84 -13.69
N PHE A 338 13.55 4.62 -14.20
CA PHE A 338 14.53 3.54 -14.03
C PHE A 338 15.09 3.12 -15.38
N ALA A 339 16.41 3.11 -15.51
CA ALA A 339 17.08 2.74 -16.76
C ALA A 339 17.49 1.26 -16.79
N THR A 340 17.12 0.57 -17.85
CA THR A 340 17.36 -0.87 -18.06
C THR A 340 18.51 -1.15 -19.03
N LYS A 341 18.72 -0.30 -20.05
CA LYS A 341 19.71 -0.53 -21.10
C LYS A 341 20.38 0.76 -21.59
N LYS A 342 21.70 0.71 -21.82
CA LYS A 342 22.51 1.85 -22.30
C LYS A 342 22.01 2.37 -23.66
N GLY A 343 22.07 3.69 -23.85
CA GLY A 343 21.78 4.40 -25.10
C GLY A 343 20.75 5.51 -24.92
N SER A 344 20.35 6.16 -26.01
CA SER A 344 19.34 7.23 -25.97
C SER A 344 17.92 6.68 -26.05
N ASP A 345 17.00 7.33 -25.36
CA ASP A 345 15.57 7.05 -25.36
C ASP A 345 14.76 8.35 -25.34
N LYS A 346 13.52 8.32 -25.80
CA LYS A 346 12.56 9.43 -25.66
C LYS A 346 11.40 8.92 -24.83
N ILE A 347 11.09 9.64 -23.76
CA ILE A 347 9.97 9.32 -22.87
C ILE A 347 8.87 10.36 -23.03
N THR A 348 7.62 9.92 -22.87
CA THR A 348 6.44 10.78 -22.83
C THR A 348 5.59 10.39 -21.63
N PHE A 349 5.11 11.39 -20.92
CA PHE A 349 4.22 11.28 -19.76
C PHE A 349 3.20 12.42 -19.80
N SER A 350 2.11 12.30 -19.07
CA SER A 350 1.13 13.37 -18.87
C SER A 350 1.28 13.93 -17.46
N VAL A 351 1.29 15.26 -17.34
CA VAL A 351 1.25 15.97 -16.06
C VAL A 351 0.03 16.88 -16.09
N ASP A 352 -0.91 16.65 -15.18
CA ASP A 352 -2.15 17.43 -15.08
C ASP A 352 -2.92 17.48 -16.42
N GLY A 353 -2.88 16.38 -17.17
CA GLY A 353 -3.49 16.25 -18.50
C GLY A 353 -2.54 16.59 -19.67
N LYS A 354 -1.55 17.47 -19.48
CA LYS A 354 -0.63 17.91 -20.56
C LYS A 354 0.43 16.89 -20.86
N GLU A 355 0.59 16.53 -22.15
CA GLU A 355 1.69 15.66 -22.58
C GLU A 355 3.02 16.40 -22.60
N ILE A 356 4.03 15.78 -21.98
CA ILE A 356 5.40 16.29 -21.93
C ILE A 356 6.33 15.18 -22.39
N SER A 357 7.34 15.56 -23.19
CA SER A 357 8.39 14.66 -23.64
C SER A 357 9.77 15.08 -23.16
N CYS A 358 10.63 14.10 -22.89
CA CYS A 358 12.01 14.33 -22.50
C CYS A 358 12.93 13.33 -23.20
N ASN A 359 14.10 13.78 -23.64
CA ASN A 359 15.16 12.89 -24.10
C ASN A 359 15.92 12.36 -22.89
N VAL A 360 16.16 11.05 -22.87
CA VAL A 360 16.89 10.37 -21.81
C VAL A 360 18.13 9.71 -22.40
N GLU A 361 19.29 10.07 -21.88
CA GLU A 361 20.54 9.41 -22.20
C GLU A 361 20.90 8.42 -21.09
N VAL A 362 20.93 7.14 -21.45
CA VAL A 362 21.22 6.05 -20.50
C VAL A 362 22.71 5.69 -20.53
N THR A 363 23.41 6.00 -19.45
CA THR A 363 24.84 5.72 -19.26
C THR A 363 25.08 4.34 -18.62
N ASN A 364 26.30 3.82 -18.65
CA ASN A 364 26.65 2.60 -17.90
C ASN A 364 27.96 2.80 -17.14
N PRO A 365 27.93 3.61 -16.06
CA PRO A 365 29.13 3.99 -15.35
C PRO A 365 29.71 2.80 -14.58
N SER A 366 31.04 2.72 -14.55
CA SER A 366 31.81 1.71 -13.82
C SER A 366 33.12 2.29 -13.29
N LEU A 367 33.64 1.70 -12.21
CA LEU A 367 34.97 2.03 -11.72
C LEU A 367 36.03 1.50 -12.68
N LYS A 368 36.99 2.35 -13.06
CA LYS A 368 38.20 1.88 -13.76
C LYS A 368 39.02 0.94 -12.89
N TYR A 369 39.01 1.16 -11.57
CA TYR A 369 39.68 0.32 -10.58
C TYR A 369 38.79 0.10 -9.36
N ASN A 370 38.45 -1.15 -9.06
CA ASN A 370 37.60 -1.50 -7.91
C ASN A 370 38.32 -1.34 -6.56
N ASN A 371 39.64 -1.52 -6.55
CA ASN A 371 40.48 -1.43 -5.36
C ASN A 371 41.56 -0.37 -5.57
N LEU A 372 41.52 0.68 -4.74
CA LEU A 372 42.43 1.80 -4.76
C LEU A 372 43.41 1.69 -3.58
N ILE A 373 44.66 1.42 -3.87
CA ILE A 373 45.73 1.40 -2.88
C ILE A 373 46.39 2.79 -2.82
N THR A 374 46.58 3.32 -1.61
CA THR A 374 47.31 4.56 -1.31
C THR A 374 47.98 4.47 0.07
N TYR A 375 48.54 5.58 0.56
CA TYR A 375 49.18 5.68 1.87
C TYR A 375 48.68 6.86 2.68
N LYS A 376 48.87 6.84 4.00
CA LYS A 376 48.55 7.96 4.92
C LYS A 376 49.23 9.25 4.44
N GLY A 377 48.45 10.29 4.20
CA GLY A 377 48.90 11.58 3.64
C GLY A 377 48.83 11.66 2.12
N GLY A 378 48.72 10.52 1.43
CA GLY A 378 48.62 10.45 -0.03
C GLY A 378 47.22 10.79 -0.55
N SER A 379 47.17 11.19 -1.82
CA SER A 379 45.93 11.50 -2.54
C SER A 379 45.75 10.58 -3.75
N ARG A 380 44.50 10.21 -4.05
CA ARG A 380 44.18 9.41 -5.24
C ARG A 380 42.80 9.72 -5.81
N LYS A 381 42.71 10.00 -7.10
CA LYS A 381 41.45 10.27 -7.80
C LYS A 381 40.73 8.96 -8.16
N ILE A 382 39.43 8.89 -7.91
CA ILE A 382 38.56 7.84 -8.40
C ILE A 382 38.32 8.08 -9.90
N ALA A 383 38.62 7.08 -10.72
CA ALA A 383 38.38 7.12 -12.16
C ALA A 383 37.11 6.31 -12.49
N ILE A 384 36.16 6.96 -13.15
CA ILE A 384 34.89 6.39 -13.61
C ILE A 384 34.91 6.35 -15.14
N ASN A 385 34.53 5.22 -15.72
CA ASN A 385 34.30 5.06 -17.15
C ASN A 385 32.79 5.05 -17.44
N GLY A 386 32.39 5.31 -18.69
CA GLY A 386 31.01 5.13 -19.14
C GLY A 386 30.05 6.26 -18.76
N THR A 387 30.57 7.48 -18.57
CA THR A 387 29.85 8.74 -18.37
C THR A 387 29.75 9.53 -19.67
N VAL A 388 28.96 10.61 -19.66
CA VAL A 388 28.84 11.62 -20.72
C VAL A 388 29.04 13.02 -20.12
N ASP A 389 29.08 14.07 -20.94
CA ASP A 389 29.39 15.44 -20.45
C ASP A 389 28.37 15.95 -19.42
N ASP A 390 27.10 15.59 -19.60
CA ASP A 390 26.00 15.93 -18.68
C ASP A 390 25.89 14.98 -17.47
N SER A 391 26.81 14.01 -17.33
CA SER A 391 26.78 13.06 -16.21
C SER A 391 26.95 13.79 -14.87
N SER A 392 26.03 13.49 -13.97
CA SER A 392 26.05 14.00 -12.59
C SER A 392 26.78 13.02 -11.68
N MET A 393 27.75 13.52 -10.90
CA MET A 393 28.57 12.72 -10.01
C MET A 393 28.68 13.34 -8.63
N SER A 394 28.62 12.49 -7.60
CA SER A 394 28.95 12.86 -6.22
C SER A 394 29.66 11.71 -5.52
N PHE A 395 30.50 12.03 -4.54
CA PHE A 395 31.32 11.06 -3.83
C PHE A 395 31.16 11.20 -2.33
N THR A 396 31.08 10.07 -1.63
CA THR A 396 30.93 10.04 -0.18
C THR A 396 31.82 8.96 0.42
N SER A 397 32.66 9.34 1.38
CA SER A 397 33.44 8.38 2.16
C SER A 397 32.60 7.77 3.26
N LYS A 398 32.66 6.45 3.44
CA LYS A 398 32.03 5.76 4.58
C LYS A 398 32.74 6.02 5.91
N ASN A 399 33.96 6.56 5.89
CA ASN A 399 34.67 7.01 7.08
C ASN A 399 35.59 8.20 6.75
N ALA A 400 35.02 9.42 6.84
CA ALA A 400 35.72 10.67 6.53
C ALA A 400 36.91 10.98 7.46
N SER A 401 36.93 10.39 8.67
CA SER A 401 38.06 10.50 9.60
C SER A 401 39.27 9.67 9.16
N MET A 402 39.04 8.60 8.39
CA MET A 402 40.07 7.75 7.82
C MET A 402 40.49 8.23 6.43
N ALA A 403 39.54 8.57 5.56
CA ALA A 403 39.81 9.21 4.28
C ALA A 403 38.68 10.17 3.89
N ALA A 404 39.03 11.42 3.60
CA ALA A 404 38.09 12.38 3.03
C ALA A 404 38.05 12.22 1.50
N VAL A 405 36.96 12.66 0.88
CA VAL A 405 36.82 12.69 -0.58
C VAL A 405 36.24 14.04 -1.00
N THR A 406 36.77 14.62 -2.07
CA THR A 406 36.25 15.87 -2.64
C THR A 406 35.03 15.62 -3.53
N ALA A 407 34.31 16.69 -3.90
CA ALA A 407 33.23 16.62 -4.89
C ALA A 407 33.69 16.07 -6.25
N THR A 408 34.97 16.26 -6.60
CA THR A 408 35.60 15.75 -7.84
C THR A 408 36.18 14.33 -7.70
N GLY A 409 35.94 13.65 -6.58
CA GLY A 409 36.34 12.26 -6.36
C GLY A 409 37.81 12.06 -6.00
N VAL A 410 38.50 13.10 -5.51
CA VAL A 410 39.89 12.98 -5.01
C VAL A 410 39.86 12.55 -3.55
N ILE A 411 40.41 11.37 -3.27
CA ILE A 411 40.54 10.81 -1.93
C ILE A 411 41.78 11.40 -1.26
N LYS A 412 41.66 11.90 -0.03
CA LYS A 412 42.76 12.30 0.85
C LYS A 412 42.83 11.36 2.05
N ALA A 413 43.86 10.52 2.11
CA ALA A 413 44.01 9.50 3.14
C ALA A 413 44.59 10.09 4.45
N LYS A 414 43.86 9.92 5.56
CA LYS A 414 44.22 10.50 6.88
C LYS A 414 44.74 9.46 7.87
N LYS A 415 44.22 8.24 7.84
CA LYS A 415 44.62 7.13 8.72
C LYS A 415 44.81 5.84 7.92
N THR A 416 45.68 4.96 8.39
CA THR A 416 45.88 3.64 7.80
C THR A 416 44.66 2.74 8.07
N GLY A 417 44.30 1.88 7.13
CA GLY A 417 43.13 1.00 7.24
C GLY A 417 42.44 0.77 5.91
N HIS A 418 41.21 0.25 5.99
CA HIS A 418 40.32 0.03 4.86
C HIS A 418 39.13 0.98 4.96
N VAL A 419 38.80 1.65 3.86
CA VAL A 419 37.61 2.49 3.77
C VAL A 419 36.92 2.30 2.44
N LYS A 420 35.59 2.38 2.43
CA LYS A 420 34.78 2.37 1.21
C LYS A 420 34.42 3.80 0.83
N VAL A 421 34.56 4.13 -0.45
CA VAL A 421 34.06 5.39 -1.01
C VAL A 421 32.96 5.06 -2.01
N VAL A 422 31.80 5.68 -1.84
CA VAL A 422 30.66 5.51 -2.73
C VAL A 422 30.63 6.65 -3.71
N ALA A 423 30.66 6.33 -5.01
CA ALA A 423 30.35 7.25 -6.09
C ALA A 423 28.88 7.09 -6.47
N LYS A 424 28.10 8.17 -6.44
CA LYS A 424 26.75 8.22 -7.03
C LYS A 424 26.87 8.89 -8.39
N VAL A 425 26.67 8.12 -9.45
CA VAL A 425 26.82 8.54 -10.84
C VAL A 425 25.50 8.31 -11.56
N ASP A 426 24.88 9.37 -12.08
CA ASP A 426 23.61 9.31 -12.83
C ASP A 426 22.50 8.47 -12.14
N GLY A 427 22.41 8.58 -10.81
CA GLY A 427 21.42 7.85 -10.01
C GLY A 427 21.84 6.44 -9.58
N LYS A 428 22.97 5.91 -10.06
CA LYS A 428 23.54 4.61 -9.63
C LYS A 428 24.61 4.79 -8.56
N LYS A 429 24.62 3.91 -7.55
CA LYS A 429 25.69 3.85 -6.54
C LYS A 429 26.74 2.80 -6.95
N ILE A 430 28.01 3.20 -6.95
CA ILE A 430 29.17 2.34 -7.24
C ILE A 430 30.16 2.49 -6.08
N THR A 431 30.68 1.38 -5.55
CA THR A 431 31.54 1.40 -4.36
C THR A 431 32.98 1.04 -4.71
N ALA A 432 33.91 1.94 -4.39
CA ALA A 432 35.36 1.70 -4.48
C ALA A 432 35.89 1.30 -3.10
N ASN A 433 36.70 0.25 -3.03
CA ASN A 433 37.46 -0.07 -1.82
C ASN A 433 38.78 0.69 -1.84
N VAL A 434 39.17 1.24 -0.69
CA VAL A 434 40.42 1.98 -0.53
C VAL A 434 41.24 1.32 0.57
N GLU A 435 42.45 0.91 0.23
CA GLU A 435 43.44 0.35 1.15
C GLU A 435 44.51 1.40 1.43
N ILE A 436 44.70 1.75 2.70
CA ILE A 436 45.59 2.84 3.12
C ILE A 436 46.68 2.26 4.01
N ALA A 437 47.90 2.17 3.49
CA ALA A 437 49.08 1.74 4.24
C ALA A 437 49.85 2.94 4.83
N SER A 438 50.93 2.67 5.57
CA SER A 438 51.93 3.71 5.86
C SER A 438 52.71 4.03 4.58
N ALA A 439 53.29 5.24 4.47
CA ALA A 439 54.07 5.62 3.29
C ALA A 439 55.24 4.65 3.03
N LYS A 440 55.94 4.23 4.10
CA LYS A 440 57.05 3.25 4.03
C LYS A 440 56.57 1.90 3.49
N ALA A 441 55.47 1.38 4.04
CA ALA A 441 54.90 0.08 3.65
C ALA A 441 54.36 0.10 2.21
N TYR A 442 53.67 1.16 1.81
CA TYR A 442 53.19 1.37 0.45
C TYR A 442 54.35 1.38 -0.57
N ASN A 443 55.42 2.12 -0.28
CA ASN A 443 56.58 2.21 -1.18
C ASN A 443 57.37 0.89 -1.25
N ALA A 444 57.44 0.13 -0.15
CA ALA A 444 58.00 -1.23 -0.15
C ALA A 444 57.18 -2.17 -1.04
N ALA A 445 55.86 -2.23 -0.83
CA ALA A 445 54.94 -3.04 -1.63
C ALA A 445 54.98 -2.67 -3.13
N LYS A 446 54.95 -1.38 -3.44
CA LYS A 446 55.07 -0.87 -4.82
C LYS A 446 56.39 -1.31 -5.47
N LYS A 447 57.49 -1.31 -4.71
CA LYS A 447 58.80 -1.74 -5.22
C LYS A 447 58.84 -3.26 -5.47
N GLU A 448 58.26 -4.06 -4.59
CA GLU A 448 58.18 -5.51 -4.80
C GLU A 448 57.32 -5.89 -6.01
N ILE A 449 56.17 -5.23 -6.20
CA ILE A 449 55.37 -5.39 -7.41
C ILE A 449 56.17 -5.01 -8.66
N ALA A 450 57.02 -3.99 -8.60
CA ALA A 450 57.88 -3.63 -9.72
C ALA A 450 58.94 -4.71 -9.99
N ILE A 451 59.58 -5.24 -8.94
CA ILE A 451 60.58 -6.31 -9.06
C ILE A 451 59.95 -7.59 -9.64
N SER A 452 58.73 -7.95 -9.23
CA SER A 452 58.04 -9.15 -9.73
C SER A 452 57.74 -9.09 -11.24
N LYS A 453 57.82 -7.92 -11.87
CA LYS A 453 57.65 -7.72 -13.31
C LYS A 453 58.96 -7.76 -14.10
N THR A 454 60.09 -7.94 -13.42
CA THR A 454 61.42 -8.01 -14.03
C THR A 454 61.94 -9.44 -14.09
N LYS A 455 62.96 -9.68 -14.91
CA LYS A 455 63.66 -10.96 -14.95
C LYS A 455 64.44 -11.16 -13.65
N THR A 456 64.00 -12.09 -12.82
CA THR A 456 64.60 -12.41 -11.51
C THR A 456 64.84 -13.92 -11.40
N ARG A 457 65.76 -14.32 -10.51
CA ARG A 457 66.03 -15.72 -10.18
C ARG A 457 66.00 -15.95 -8.68
N TYR A 458 65.45 -17.08 -8.26
CA TYR A 458 65.58 -17.49 -6.87
C TYR A 458 67.00 -18.00 -6.60
N SER A 459 67.64 -17.54 -5.54
CA SER A 459 68.93 -18.10 -5.09
C SER A 459 69.20 -17.68 -3.66
N GLN A 460 69.54 -18.65 -2.80
CA GLN A 460 70.01 -18.35 -1.45
C GLN A 460 71.46 -17.85 -1.44
N ALA A 461 72.34 -18.46 -2.24
CA ALA A 461 73.75 -18.06 -2.33
C ALA A 461 73.93 -16.65 -2.92
N ARG A 462 73.15 -16.31 -3.95
CA ARG A 462 73.23 -15.01 -4.65
C ARG A 462 72.16 -14.02 -4.18
N ARG A 463 71.47 -14.28 -3.06
CA ARG A 463 70.27 -13.54 -2.59
C ARG A 463 70.43 -12.02 -2.47
N MET A 464 71.65 -11.52 -2.39
CA MET A 464 71.99 -10.09 -2.31
C MET A 464 72.46 -9.48 -3.63
N SER A 465 72.76 -10.29 -4.65
CA SER A 465 73.17 -9.83 -5.98
C SER A 465 72.01 -9.20 -6.76
N ALA A 466 72.34 -8.47 -7.83
CA ALA A 466 71.33 -7.94 -8.74
C ALA A 466 70.51 -9.07 -9.36
N HIS A 467 69.18 -8.91 -9.43
CA HIS A 467 68.21 -9.88 -9.99
C HIS A 467 68.09 -11.23 -9.26
N TYR A 468 68.88 -11.50 -8.24
CA TYR A 468 68.79 -12.70 -7.41
C TYR A 468 68.17 -12.38 -6.06
N TYR A 469 67.20 -13.20 -5.65
CA TYR A 469 66.48 -13.01 -4.40
C TYR A 469 66.20 -14.36 -3.73
N ASP A 470 66.14 -14.38 -2.40
CA ASP A 470 65.38 -15.38 -1.66
C ASP A 470 64.21 -14.71 -0.95
N CYS A 471 63.36 -15.51 -0.31
CA CYS A 471 62.11 -15.03 0.30
C CYS A 471 62.35 -13.90 1.32
N SER A 472 63.38 -14.01 2.16
CA SER A 472 63.74 -12.99 3.14
C SER A 472 64.53 -11.82 2.55
N SER A 473 65.35 -12.06 1.52
CA SER A 473 66.19 -11.02 0.95
C SER A 473 65.40 -9.99 0.16
N ILE A 474 64.35 -10.39 -0.58
CA ILE A 474 63.50 -9.41 -1.27
C ILE A 474 62.80 -8.49 -0.26
N VAL A 475 62.16 -9.07 0.75
CA VAL A 475 61.42 -8.33 1.79
C VAL A 475 62.34 -7.38 2.55
N TRP A 476 63.52 -7.84 2.96
CA TRP A 476 64.47 -6.98 3.66
C TRP A 476 65.03 -5.89 2.74
N ARG A 477 65.40 -6.21 1.49
CA ARG A 477 65.99 -5.24 0.54
C ARG A 477 65.00 -4.13 0.17
N THR A 478 63.71 -4.44 0.10
CA THR A 478 62.68 -3.43 -0.18
C THR A 478 62.42 -2.56 1.04
N TYR A 479 62.28 -3.14 2.23
CA TYR A 479 62.02 -2.39 3.46
C TYR A 479 63.22 -1.58 3.98
N LYS A 480 64.45 -2.07 3.79
CA LYS A 480 65.68 -1.37 4.20
C LYS A 480 65.79 0.01 3.54
N ARG A 481 65.36 0.14 2.27
CA ARG A 481 65.31 1.42 1.54
C ARG A 481 64.43 2.46 2.22
N TYR A 482 63.50 2.03 3.06
CA TYR A 482 62.54 2.88 3.77
C TYR A 482 62.76 2.83 5.29
N GLY A 483 63.96 2.44 5.73
CA GLY A 483 64.40 2.51 7.12
C GLY A 483 63.94 1.37 8.02
N VAL A 484 63.53 0.22 7.46
CA VAL A 484 63.19 -0.98 8.24
C VAL A 484 64.19 -2.09 7.92
N ASN A 485 65.10 -2.37 8.86
CA ASN A 485 66.24 -3.28 8.67
C ASN A 485 66.06 -4.64 9.35
N PHE A 486 64.93 -4.87 10.03
CA PHE A 486 64.64 -6.08 10.80
C PHE A 486 65.75 -6.48 11.79
N GLY A 487 66.40 -5.48 12.41
CA GLY A 487 67.43 -5.68 13.43
C GLY A 487 68.83 -5.96 12.87
N VAL A 488 69.05 -5.79 11.56
CA VAL A 488 70.34 -6.06 10.93
C VAL A 488 70.89 -4.82 10.23
N ASN A 489 71.97 -4.25 10.77
CA ASN A 489 72.77 -3.19 10.15
C ASN A 489 73.95 -3.78 9.36
N SER A 490 73.64 -4.61 8.37
CA SER A 490 74.64 -5.28 7.51
C SER A 490 74.29 -5.08 6.03
N SER A 491 75.23 -5.42 5.14
CA SER A 491 74.98 -5.62 3.70
C SER A 491 74.22 -6.93 3.41
N TRP A 492 74.10 -7.83 4.40
CA TRP A 492 73.43 -9.11 4.27
C TRP A 492 72.06 -9.15 4.97
N ALA A 493 71.05 -9.72 4.31
CA ALA A 493 69.70 -9.80 4.85
C ALA A 493 69.55 -10.93 5.90
N PRO A 494 68.77 -10.73 6.98
CA PRO A 494 68.42 -11.79 7.94
C PRO A 494 67.61 -12.92 7.30
N THR A 495 67.55 -14.07 7.96
CA THR A 495 66.64 -15.17 7.59
C THR A 495 65.18 -14.79 7.86
N ALA A 496 64.23 -15.46 7.20
CA ALA A 496 62.80 -15.29 7.45
C ALA A 496 62.42 -15.48 8.93
N ALA A 497 63.01 -16.47 9.59
CA ALA A 497 62.79 -16.74 11.01
C ALA A 497 63.33 -15.60 11.90
N ASN A 498 64.52 -15.06 11.59
CA ASN A 498 65.07 -13.92 12.34
C ASN A 498 64.25 -12.64 12.12
N MET A 499 63.71 -12.42 10.93
CA MET A 499 62.77 -11.33 10.67
C MET A 499 61.48 -11.48 11.50
N GLY A 500 60.93 -12.69 11.57
CA GLY A 500 59.76 -12.99 12.40
C GLY A 500 60.04 -12.78 13.89
N TYR A 501 61.20 -13.23 14.37
CA TYR A 501 61.64 -13.03 15.75
C TYR A 501 61.81 -11.55 16.08
N TRP A 502 62.46 -10.78 15.20
CA TRP A 502 62.57 -9.33 15.35
C TRP A 502 61.19 -8.65 15.41
N CYS A 503 60.26 -9.05 14.55
CA CYS A 503 58.90 -8.52 14.57
C CYS A 503 58.17 -8.82 15.90
N GLN A 504 58.37 -10.00 16.48
CA GLN A 504 57.83 -10.34 17.81
C GLN A 504 58.46 -9.49 18.91
N LYS A 505 59.79 -9.40 18.95
CA LYS A 505 60.53 -8.64 19.96
C LYS A 505 60.18 -7.14 19.95
N ASN A 506 59.83 -6.60 18.79
CA ASN A 506 59.52 -5.18 18.60
C ASN A 506 58.01 -4.88 18.53
N ASN A 507 57.16 -5.79 19.02
CA ASN A 507 55.70 -5.61 19.08
C ASN A 507 55.04 -5.28 17.72
N LYS A 508 55.61 -5.78 16.62
CA LYS A 508 55.12 -5.57 15.25
C LYS A 508 54.15 -6.66 14.78
N VAL A 509 54.01 -7.75 15.53
CA VAL A 509 53.06 -8.83 15.21
C VAL A 509 51.64 -8.33 15.35
N ILE A 510 50.82 -8.52 14.30
CA ILE A 510 49.41 -8.14 14.27
C ILE A 510 48.48 -9.35 14.32
N TYR A 511 48.93 -10.50 13.82
CA TYR A 511 48.18 -11.76 13.91
C TYR A 511 49.13 -12.94 14.16
N ARG A 512 48.68 -13.92 14.94
CA ARG A 512 49.44 -15.14 15.27
C ARG A 512 49.06 -16.36 14.40
N THR A 513 48.22 -16.13 13.39
CA THR A 513 47.75 -17.11 12.41
C THR A 513 47.36 -16.39 11.12
N GLY A 514 47.00 -17.12 10.07
CA GLY A 514 46.46 -16.59 8.83
C GLY A 514 45.10 -15.92 9.04
N VAL A 515 44.85 -14.83 8.33
CA VAL A 515 43.57 -14.10 8.36
C VAL A 515 43.08 -13.82 6.95
N SER A 516 41.85 -13.31 6.79
CA SER A 516 41.39 -12.82 5.48
C SER A 516 42.21 -11.62 5.01
N SER A 517 42.41 -11.48 3.69
CA SER A 517 43.09 -10.32 3.08
C SER A 517 42.40 -8.99 3.40
N SER A 518 41.11 -9.00 3.74
CA SER A 518 40.38 -7.80 4.19
C SER A 518 40.85 -7.22 5.53
N LYS A 519 41.72 -7.94 6.25
CA LYS A 519 42.36 -7.49 7.49
C LYS A 519 43.80 -7.00 7.29
N LEU A 520 44.33 -7.14 6.08
CA LEU A 520 45.73 -6.88 5.75
C LEU A 520 45.88 -5.56 5.00
N LEU A 521 46.97 -4.84 5.29
CA LEU A 521 47.34 -3.62 4.58
C LEU A 521 48.62 -3.86 3.77
N PRO A 522 48.77 -3.22 2.60
CA PRO A 522 49.99 -3.30 1.81
C PRO A 522 51.23 -3.06 2.68
N GLY A 523 52.19 -3.97 2.57
CA GLY A 523 53.41 -4.03 3.36
C GLY A 523 53.36 -4.92 4.60
N ASP A 524 52.20 -5.49 4.97
CA ASP A 524 52.16 -6.53 5.99
C ASP A 524 52.99 -7.75 5.54
N ILE A 525 53.80 -8.29 6.46
CA ILE A 525 54.69 -9.40 6.22
C ILE A 525 54.06 -10.68 6.74
N ILE A 526 53.99 -11.69 5.89
CA ILE A 526 53.36 -12.97 6.18
C ILE A 526 54.45 -14.02 6.32
N PHE A 527 54.46 -14.73 7.44
CA PHE A 527 55.43 -15.78 7.74
C PHE A 527 54.75 -17.15 7.74
N TYR A 528 55.31 -18.09 6.98
CA TYR A 528 54.79 -19.44 6.83
C TYR A 528 55.72 -20.49 7.45
N SER A 529 55.13 -21.59 7.91
CA SER A 529 55.82 -22.80 8.34
C SER A 529 55.31 -23.98 7.52
N TYR A 530 56.12 -24.43 6.57
CA TYR A 530 55.83 -25.62 5.74
C TYR A 530 56.55 -26.87 6.24
N GLN A 531 57.54 -26.72 7.14
CA GLN A 531 58.36 -27.81 7.65
C GLN A 531 58.86 -27.48 9.06
N ARG A 532 59.14 -28.51 9.87
CA ARG A 532 59.83 -28.34 11.15
C ARG A 532 61.32 -28.15 10.87
N ASN A 533 61.89 -27.04 11.32
CA ASN A 533 63.27 -26.67 11.02
C ASN A 533 64.06 -26.16 12.23
N GLY A 534 63.47 -26.19 13.43
CA GLY A 534 64.11 -25.77 14.69
C GLY A 534 64.32 -24.26 14.85
N ARG A 535 64.04 -23.45 13.82
CA ARG A 535 64.14 -21.99 13.89
C ARG A 535 62.91 -21.39 14.55
N TYR A 536 62.96 -20.09 14.85
CA TYR A 536 61.85 -19.36 15.45
C TYR A 536 60.51 -19.66 14.74
N LYS A 537 59.55 -20.25 15.48
CA LYS A 537 58.22 -20.69 15.01
C LYS A 537 58.23 -21.63 13.79
N ASN A 538 59.32 -22.36 13.55
CA ASN A 538 59.52 -23.17 12.34
C ASN A 538 59.32 -22.39 11.04
N ILE A 539 59.55 -21.06 11.05
CA ILE A 539 59.35 -20.22 9.88
C ILE A 539 60.28 -20.69 8.76
N SER A 540 59.69 -21.10 7.64
CA SER A 540 60.40 -21.60 6.46
C SER A 540 60.27 -20.67 5.25
N HIS A 541 59.31 -19.74 5.27
CA HIS A 541 59.07 -18.81 4.16
C HIS A 541 58.49 -17.49 4.65
N VAL A 542 58.75 -16.41 3.92
CA VAL A 542 58.21 -15.08 4.18
C VAL A 542 57.84 -14.40 2.86
N GLU A 543 56.78 -13.61 2.88
CA GLU A 543 56.37 -12.77 1.76
C GLU A 543 55.72 -11.47 2.23
N MET A 544 55.45 -10.55 1.30
CA MET A 544 54.77 -9.30 1.59
C MET A 544 53.37 -9.29 0.96
N TYR A 545 52.35 -8.97 1.75
CA TYR A 545 51.04 -8.59 1.23
C TYR A 545 51.15 -7.22 0.54
N VAL A 546 50.70 -7.09 -0.70
CA VAL A 546 50.88 -5.87 -1.51
C VAL A 546 49.55 -5.20 -1.90
N GLY A 547 48.45 -5.63 -1.29
CA GLY A 547 47.12 -5.09 -1.50
C GLY A 547 46.29 -5.86 -2.52
N ASN A 548 44.99 -5.56 -2.60
CA ASN A 548 44.06 -6.17 -3.55
C ASN A 548 44.05 -7.71 -3.47
N GLY A 549 44.19 -8.27 -2.26
CA GLY A 549 44.21 -9.73 -2.06
C GLY A 549 45.45 -10.44 -2.58
N LYS A 550 46.54 -9.73 -2.87
CA LYS A 550 47.77 -10.29 -3.46
C LYS A 550 49.00 -10.13 -2.57
N SER A 551 49.95 -11.04 -2.77
CA SER A 551 51.28 -11.03 -2.17
C SER A 551 52.37 -11.03 -3.25
N VAL A 552 53.56 -10.57 -2.88
CA VAL A 552 54.80 -10.78 -3.63
C VAL A 552 55.74 -11.66 -2.84
N SER A 553 56.30 -12.68 -3.50
CA SER A 553 57.25 -13.62 -2.90
C SER A 553 58.36 -14.00 -3.88
N ALA A 554 59.58 -14.21 -3.37
CA ALA A 554 60.62 -14.93 -4.10
C ALA A 554 60.44 -16.44 -3.89
N SER A 555 60.01 -17.14 -4.95
CA SER A 555 59.64 -18.55 -4.91
C SER A 555 60.74 -19.43 -5.50
N SER A 556 61.20 -20.42 -4.72
CA SER A 556 62.17 -21.42 -5.18
C SER A 556 61.59 -22.31 -6.27
N SER A 557 60.35 -22.77 -6.11
CA SER A 557 59.68 -23.65 -7.08
C SER A 557 59.43 -22.96 -8.43
N HIS A 558 59.14 -21.66 -8.43
CA HIS A 558 58.99 -20.88 -9.67
C HIS A 558 60.32 -20.28 -10.15
N ASN A 559 61.40 -20.47 -9.38
CA ASN A 559 62.73 -19.92 -9.60
C ASN A 559 62.75 -18.40 -9.89
N LYS A 560 61.82 -17.62 -9.32
CA LYS A 560 61.69 -16.17 -9.57
C LYS A 560 60.84 -15.47 -8.51
N VAL A 561 60.81 -14.14 -8.56
CA VAL A 561 59.86 -13.32 -7.82
C VAL A 561 58.50 -13.35 -8.51
N ILE A 562 57.44 -13.67 -7.78
CA ILE A 562 56.08 -13.81 -8.28
C ILE A 562 55.11 -12.88 -7.54
N HIS A 563 54.07 -12.42 -8.23
CA HIS A 563 52.98 -11.62 -7.69
C HIS A 563 51.67 -12.37 -7.89
N TYR A 564 51.08 -12.85 -6.79
CA TYR A 564 50.02 -13.87 -6.83
C TYR A 564 49.02 -13.67 -5.70
N ALA A 565 47.91 -14.42 -5.73
CA ALA A 565 46.88 -14.33 -4.69
C ALA A 565 47.44 -14.76 -3.32
N TYR A 566 47.14 -13.96 -2.30
CA TYR A 566 47.53 -14.25 -0.92
C TYR A 566 46.95 -15.59 -0.44
N LYS A 567 47.76 -16.37 0.29
CA LYS A 567 47.36 -17.65 0.88
C LYS A 567 47.39 -17.56 2.41
N ASN A 568 46.30 -17.92 3.08
CA ASN A 568 46.22 -17.88 4.54
C ASN A 568 46.59 -19.20 5.23
N ARG A 569 46.76 -20.30 4.48
CA ARG A 569 47.14 -21.61 5.02
C ARG A 569 48.62 -21.63 5.40
N SER A 570 48.94 -22.35 6.47
CA SER A 570 50.32 -22.52 7.01
C SER A 570 50.99 -21.23 7.50
N VAL A 571 50.23 -20.14 7.64
CA VAL A 571 50.71 -18.88 8.23
C VAL A 571 50.84 -19.05 9.74
N VAL A 572 52.03 -18.80 10.27
CA VAL A 572 52.33 -18.90 11.72
C VAL A 572 52.38 -17.54 12.41
N MET A 573 52.50 -16.46 11.64
CA MET A 573 52.34 -15.08 12.11
C MET A 573 52.29 -14.10 10.94
N ILE A 574 51.69 -12.94 11.20
CA ILE A 574 51.69 -11.77 10.31
C ILE A 574 52.15 -10.56 11.12
N ALA A 575 53.05 -9.77 10.55
CA ALA A 575 53.58 -8.57 11.18
C ALA A 575 53.37 -7.33 10.30
N ARG A 576 53.24 -6.17 10.94
CA ARG A 576 53.22 -4.85 10.30
C ARG A 576 54.47 -4.08 10.73
N PRO A 577 55.58 -4.12 9.97
CA PRO A 577 56.86 -3.58 10.41
C PRO A 577 56.85 -2.06 10.66
N THR A 578 55.89 -1.36 10.06
CA THR A 578 55.72 0.10 10.14
C THR A 578 54.60 0.54 11.07
N LYS A 579 54.07 -0.39 11.89
CA LYS A 579 53.06 -0.11 12.92
C LYS A 579 53.58 0.88 13.95
#